data_AF-A0A6P3BD60-F1
#
_entry.id   AF-A0A6P3BD60-F1
#
_cell.length_a   1.000
_cell.length_b   1.000
_cell.length_c   1.000
_cell.angle_alpha   90.00
_cell.angle_beta   90.00
_cell.angle_gamma   90.00
#
_symmetry.space_group_name_H-M   'P 1'
#
loop_
_entity.id
_entity.type
_entity.pdbx_description
1 polymer ?
#
loop_
_entity_poly.entity_id
_entity_poly.type
_entity_poly.pdbx_seq_one_letter_code
_entity_poly.pdbx_strand_id
1 'polypeptide(L)'
;MPFPVLSSALSPVFRRLLAATVLGCAAAHAGAYPVTVRSCDRDVTFERAPTRAVSNDVNLTEMMLVLGLKDRLVGYTGIGGWKTGTARVREALRGVPELASQYPSLEVLAAARADFYLAGWNYGMHVGGPVTPATLAPFGIRAYELTESCSHVMKQAAASFDDVFRDLNNLGRIFGVDARAAQVVASMRTRLAAVSRTIGHPEPLRVFVYDSGTDKPMTAGGLAMPTALLAAAGARNVMADLPRSWTQVSWESVVARDPQVIVIVDYSAVTAAQKQQFLLSQPSLARVAAIRDRRFIVIPYDAATPGPENVAAVETLARALYPAAFAGPAR
;
A
#
# COMPACT_ATOMS: atom_id res chain seq x y z
N MET A 1 -59.11 1.36 -70.06
CA MET A 1 -60.03 2.48 -69.69
C MET A 1 -59.34 3.27 -68.59
N PRO A 2 -59.40 4.62 -68.60
CA PRO A 2 -58.34 5.48 -69.15
C PRO A 2 -57.62 6.37 -68.10
N PHE A 3 -56.39 6.79 -68.45
CA PHE A 3 -55.68 8.10 -68.27
C PHE A 3 -55.93 9.01 -67.04
N PRO A 4 -55.06 9.99 -66.70
CA PRO A 4 -53.81 10.41 -67.36
C PRO A 4 -52.60 10.73 -66.44
N VAL A 5 -51.48 10.91 -67.14
CA VAL A 5 -50.29 11.68 -66.79
C VAL A 5 -50.62 13.16 -66.56
N LEU A 6 -50.01 13.79 -65.57
CA LEU A 6 -49.81 15.25 -65.54
C LEU A 6 -48.41 15.59 -65.00
N SER A 7 -47.61 16.14 -65.92
CA SER A 7 -46.37 16.86 -65.71
C SER A 7 -46.72 18.34 -65.52
N SER A 8 -46.17 19.00 -64.50
CA SER A 8 -45.87 20.45 -64.56
C SER A 8 -45.09 20.97 -63.34
N ALA A 9 -43.94 21.55 -63.66
CA ALA A 9 -43.43 22.83 -63.17
C ALA A 9 -42.91 22.98 -61.71
N LEU A 10 -41.58 22.93 -61.62
CA LEU A 10 -40.68 23.95 -61.05
C LEU A 10 -41.26 25.01 -60.09
N SER A 11 -40.71 25.06 -58.88
CA SER A 11 -40.38 26.33 -58.22
C SER A 11 -39.19 26.14 -57.25
N PRO A 12 -38.09 26.92 -57.35
CA PRO A 12 -36.93 26.77 -56.50
C PRO A 12 -37.03 27.72 -55.30
N VAL A 13 -37.39 27.20 -54.13
CA VAL A 13 -37.35 27.98 -52.89
C VAL A 13 -36.42 27.29 -51.89
N PHE A 14 -35.19 27.79 -51.87
CA PHE A 14 -34.44 28.12 -50.66
C PHE A 14 -34.70 27.22 -49.44
N ARG A 15 -33.91 26.15 -49.29
CA ARG A 15 -33.66 25.56 -47.97
C ARG A 15 -32.20 25.10 -47.87
N ARG A 16 -31.37 26.05 -47.44
CA ARG A 16 -30.11 25.77 -46.76
C ARG A 16 -30.44 24.91 -45.54
N LEU A 17 -29.90 23.69 -45.47
CA LEU A 17 -29.86 22.94 -44.22
C LEU A 17 -28.42 22.63 -43.86
N LEU A 18 -28.12 23.01 -42.62
CA LEU A 18 -26.86 22.97 -41.91
C LEU A 18 -26.18 21.59 -41.98
N ALA A 19 -24.93 21.55 -42.40
CA ALA A 19 -23.98 20.54 -41.96
C ALA A 19 -23.52 20.93 -40.55
N ALA A 20 -24.15 20.36 -39.51
CA ALA A 20 -23.68 20.47 -38.14
C ALA A 20 -22.51 19.49 -37.95
N THR A 21 -21.29 20.02 -37.97
CA THR A 21 -20.08 19.36 -37.52
C THR A 21 -20.23 19.00 -36.04
N VAL A 22 -20.38 17.71 -35.74
CA VAL A 22 -20.24 17.20 -34.37
C VAL A 22 -18.75 17.19 -34.05
N LEU A 23 -18.23 18.32 -33.57
CA LEU A 23 -16.99 18.34 -32.81
C LEU A 23 -17.27 17.59 -31.50
N GLY A 24 -16.88 16.32 -31.46
CA GLY A 24 -16.81 15.57 -30.22
C GLY A 24 -15.75 16.19 -29.32
N CYS A 25 -16.15 17.11 -28.45
CA CYS A 25 -15.36 17.49 -27.29
C CYS A 25 -15.13 16.23 -26.45
N ALA A 26 -13.91 15.71 -26.51
CA ALA A 26 -13.40 14.83 -25.46
C ALA A 26 -13.36 15.67 -24.18
N ALA A 27 -14.41 15.57 -23.37
CA ALA A 27 -14.45 16.12 -22.03
C ALA A 27 -13.40 15.37 -21.19
N ALA A 28 -12.21 15.95 -21.10
CA ALA A 28 -11.25 15.62 -20.06
C ALA A 28 -11.97 15.79 -18.72
N HIS A 29 -12.25 14.68 -18.02
CA HIS A 29 -12.63 14.73 -16.62
C HIS A 29 -11.39 15.14 -15.81
N ALA A 30 -11.09 16.43 -15.82
CA ALA A 30 -10.31 17.03 -14.75
C ALA A 30 -11.17 16.93 -13.49
N GLY A 31 -10.71 16.16 -12.49
CA GLY A 31 -11.36 16.13 -11.18
C GLY A 31 -11.57 17.56 -10.68
N ALA A 32 -12.79 17.91 -10.30
CA ALA A 32 -13.14 19.23 -9.84
C ALA A 32 -12.45 19.50 -8.50
N TYR A 33 -11.39 20.31 -8.52
CA TYR A 33 -10.80 20.88 -7.32
C TYR A 33 -11.68 22.06 -6.82
N PRO A 34 -11.72 22.35 -5.51
CA PRO A 34 -10.92 21.72 -4.45
C PRO A 34 -11.36 20.30 -4.10
N VAL A 35 -10.39 19.47 -3.73
CA VAL A 35 -10.61 18.10 -3.22
C VAL A 35 -10.25 18.07 -1.74
N THR A 36 -11.17 17.62 -0.90
CA THR A 36 -10.91 17.36 0.52
C THR A 36 -10.89 15.86 0.78
N VAL A 37 -9.84 15.38 1.43
CA VAL A 37 -9.74 14.00 1.91
C VAL A 37 -9.53 13.98 3.42
N ARG A 38 -10.04 12.93 4.07
CA ARG A 38 -9.74 12.64 5.47
C ARG A 38 -8.38 11.97 5.55
N SER A 39 -7.46 12.55 6.33
CA SER A 39 -6.14 12.02 6.63
C SER A 39 -5.98 11.97 8.14
N CYS A 40 -5.89 10.76 8.71
CA CYS A 40 -6.06 10.53 10.15
C CYS A 40 -7.28 11.28 10.74
N ASP A 41 -7.07 12.15 11.73
CA ASP A 41 -8.08 12.95 12.43
C ASP A 41 -8.32 14.32 11.78
N ARG A 42 -7.76 14.57 10.59
CA ARG A 42 -7.76 15.87 9.91
C ARG A 42 -8.42 15.80 8.54
N ASP A 43 -9.13 16.86 8.18
CA ASP A 43 -9.51 17.11 6.78
C ASP A 43 -8.39 17.91 6.09
N VAL A 44 -7.93 17.41 4.95
CA VAL A 44 -6.86 18.04 4.15
C VAL A 44 -7.43 18.41 2.79
N THR A 45 -7.44 19.71 2.49
CA THR A 45 -7.96 20.25 1.23
C THR A 45 -6.84 20.60 0.27
N PHE A 46 -7.01 20.19 -0.98
CA PHE A 46 -6.13 20.45 -2.11
C PHE A 46 -6.88 21.32 -3.12
N GLU A 47 -6.35 22.51 -3.41
CA GLU A 47 -6.93 23.44 -4.41
C GLU A 47 -6.61 23.03 -5.86
N ARG A 48 -5.62 22.16 -6.03
CA ARG A 48 -5.16 21.61 -7.30
C ARG A 48 -4.34 20.34 -7.01
N ALA A 49 -4.12 19.54 -8.05
CA ALA A 49 -3.21 18.40 -7.98
C ALA A 49 -1.82 18.87 -7.52
N PRO A 50 -1.19 18.21 -6.54
CA PRO A 50 0.20 18.50 -6.21
C PRO A 50 1.10 18.26 -7.42
N THR A 51 2.13 19.10 -7.54
CA THR A 51 3.06 19.12 -8.68
C THR A 51 4.48 18.78 -8.27
N ARG A 52 4.77 18.82 -6.97
CA ARG A 52 6.10 18.63 -6.39
C ARG A 52 5.98 17.74 -5.15
N ALA A 53 5.58 16.49 -5.37
CA ALA A 53 5.42 15.49 -4.34
C ALA A 53 6.77 14.93 -3.88
N VAL A 54 6.88 14.69 -2.58
CA VAL A 54 7.91 13.82 -2.00
C VAL A 54 7.21 12.65 -1.31
N SER A 55 7.67 11.43 -1.56
CA SER A 55 7.24 10.24 -0.82
C SER A 55 8.33 9.75 0.11
N ASN A 56 7.96 9.24 1.28
CA ASN A 56 8.88 8.56 2.19
C ASN A 56 8.59 7.06 2.22
N ASP A 57 9.65 6.24 2.27
CA ASP A 57 9.61 4.79 2.34
C ASP A 57 9.16 4.11 1.03
N VAL A 58 9.56 2.85 0.86
CA VAL A 58 9.37 2.08 -0.37
C VAL A 58 7.89 1.86 -0.69
N ASN A 59 7.09 1.47 0.30
CA ASN A 59 5.68 1.10 0.12
C ASN A 59 4.81 2.28 -0.35
N LEU A 60 5.03 3.47 0.25
CA LEU A 60 4.35 4.71 -0.12
C LEU A 60 4.82 5.23 -1.47
N THR A 61 6.12 5.11 -1.74
CA THR A 61 6.67 5.44 -3.06
C THR A 61 6.07 4.54 -4.15
N GLU A 62 5.92 3.24 -3.88
CA GLU A 62 5.25 2.31 -4.79
C GLU A 62 3.77 2.64 -5.01
N MET A 63 3.04 3.12 -3.99
CA MET A 63 1.66 3.61 -4.18
C MET A 63 1.63 4.73 -5.24
N MET A 64 2.55 5.69 -5.17
CA MET A 64 2.68 6.75 -6.18
C MET A 64 2.99 6.17 -7.57
N LEU A 65 3.91 5.21 -7.65
CA LEU A 65 4.30 4.59 -8.91
C LEU A 65 3.15 3.80 -9.57
N VAL A 66 2.42 2.98 -8.82
CA VAL A 66 1.30 2.20 -9.39
C VAL A 66 0.14 3.09 -9.84
N LEU A 67 0.01 4.27 -9.25
CA LEU A 67 -0.94 5.31 -9.66
C LEU A 67 -0.47 6.15 -10.87
N GLY A 68 0.74 5.89 -11.39
CA GLY A 68 1.29 6.63 -12.53
C GLY A 68 1.79 8.02 -12.16
N LEU A 69 2.13 8.27 -10.89
CA LEU A 69 2.46 9.59 -10.36
C LEU A 69 3.97 9.86 -10.34
N LYS A 70 4.78 9.10 -11.10
CA LYS A 70 6.24 9.30 -11.18
C LYS A 70 6.59 10.75 -11.52
N ASP A 71 5.92 11.35 -12.50
CA ASP A 71 6.21 12.71 -12.96
C ASP A 71 5.79 13.80 -11.95
N ARG A 72 5.07 13.42 -10.89
CA ARG A 72 4.76 14.31 -9.76
C ARG A 72 5.82 14.26 -8.67
N LEU A 73 6.69 13.25 -8.66
CA LEU A 73 7.73 13.09 -7.66
C LEU A 73 8.94 13.97 -7.99
N VAL A 74 9.20 14.96 -7.14
CA VAL A 74 10.47 15.73 -7.17
C VAL A 74 11.57 15.06 -6.35
N GLY A 75 11.22 14.03 -5.58
CA GLY A 75 12.15 13.18 -4.88
C GLY A 75 11.44 12.14 -4.01
N TYR A 76 12.21 11.21 -3.47
CA TYR A 76 11.76 10.26 -2.46
C TYR A 76 12.76 10.17 -1.31
N THR A 77 12.37 9.56 -0.19
CA THR A 77 13.22 9.42 0.99
C THR A 77 13.10 8.03 1.60
N GLY A 78 14.10 7.61 2.38
CA GLY A 78 13.98 6.45 3.24
C GLY A 78 13.98 5.09 2.52
N ILE A 79 14.69 4.94 1.39
CA ILE A 79 14.80 3.64 0.70
C ILE A 79 16.23 3.10 0.82
N GLY A 80 17.22 3.89 0.40
CA GLY A 80 18.62 3.48 0.35
C GLY A 80 19.21 3.17 1.73
N GLY A 81 18.87 3.98 2.76
CA GLY A 81 19.39 3.82 4.12
C GLY A 81 18.87 2.57 4.83
N TRP A 82 17.67 2.11 4.48
CA TRP A 82 17.08 0.87 5.02
C TRP A 82 17.34 -0.36 4.12
N LYS A 83 18.02 -0.16 2.98
CA LYS A 83 18.28 -1.18 1.96
C LYS A 83 17.00 -1.85 1.46
N THR A 84 15.94 -1.08 1.31
CA THR A 84 14.63 -1.53 0.81
C THR A 84 14.50 -1.24 -0.69
N GLY A 85 13.38 -1.66 -1.29
CA GLY A 85 13.12 -1.48 -2.71
C GLY A 85 13.69 -2.60 -3.58
N THR A 86 12.84 -3.18 -4.41
CA THR A 86 13.25 -4.15 -5.42
C THR A 86 14.02 -3.48 -6.57
N ALA A 87 14.70 -4.28 -7.41
CA ALA A 87 15.31 -3.77 -8.64
C ALA A 87 14.28 -3.08 -9.55
N ARG A 88 13.04 -3.58 -9.55
CA ARG A 88 11.90 -2.99 -10.26
C ARG A 88 11.57 -1.59 -9.75
N VAL A 89 11.53 -1.39 -8.44
CA VAL A 89 11.27 -0.06 -7.85
C VAL A 89 12.38 0.92 -8.19
N ARG A 90 13.64 0.49 -8.07
CA ARG A 90 14.79 1.32 -8.45
C ARG A 90 14.76 1.74 -9.91
N GLU A 91 14.39 0.81 -10.80
CA GLU A 91 14.20 1.12 -12.22
C GLU A 91 13.06 2.13 -12.43
N ALA A 92 11.92 1.90 -11.80
CA ALA A 92 10.76 2.79 -11.90
C ALA A 92 11.09 4.21 -11.41
N LEU A 93 11.96 4.35 -10.40
CA LEU A 93 12.43 5.63 -9.86
C LEU A 93 13.59 6.27 -10.62
N ARG A 94 14.09 5.66 -11.70
CA ARG A 94 15.18 6.25 -12.50
C ARG A 94 14.83 7.69 -12.90
N GLY A 95 15.71 8.62 -12.55
CA GLY A 95 15.54 10.07 -12.82
C GLY A 95 14.84 10.85 -11.70
N VAL A 96 14.32 10.19 -10.66
CA VAL A 96 13.81 10.82 -9.44
C VAL A 96 14.90 10.71 -8.37
N PRO A 97 15.35 11.80 -7.73
CA PRO A 97 16.42 11.75 -6.74
C PRO A 97 15.93 11.23 -5.38
N GLU A 98 16.79 10.48 -4.67
CA GLU A 98 16.61 10.25 -3.24
C GLU A 98 17.11 11.48 -2.47
N LEU A 99 16.20 12.19 -1.81
CA LEU A 99 16.51 13.43 -1.09
C LEU A 99 17.13 13.19 0.28
N ALA A 100 16.80 12.05 0.89
CA ALA A 100 17.37 11.59 2.15
C ALA A 100 17.34 10.06 2.18
N SER A 101 18.45 9.42 2.55
CA SER A 101 18.53 7.96 2.61
C SER A 101 17.68 7.34 3.73
N GLN A 102 17.36 8.13 4.76
CA GLN A 102 16.47 7.76 5.87
C GLN A 102 15.35 8.82 5.97
N TYR A 103 15.00 9.24 7.18
CA TYR A 103 14.00 10.29 7.38
C TYR A 103 14.51 11.65 6.90
N PRO A 104 13.68 12.43 6.18
CA PRO A 104 14.04 13.77 5.78
C PRO A 104 14.02 14.74 6.97
N SER A 105 14.76 15.84 6.83
CA SER A 105 14.54 17.04 7.63
C SER A 105 13.53 17.96 6.94
N LEU A 106 13.01 18.94 7.68
CA LEU A 106 12.12 19.95 7.11
C LEU A 106 12.85 20.79 6.04
N GLU A 107 14.12 21.11 6.26
CA GLU A 107 14.96 21.84 5.33
C GLU A 107 15.13 21.08 4.01
N VAL A 108 15.29 19.75 4.06
CA VAL A 108 15.37 18.91 2.85
C VAL A 108 14.09 19.02 2.02
N LEU A 109 12.92 18.92 2.67
CA LEU A 109 11.62 19.02 1.98
C LEU A 109 11.37 20.43 1.42
N ALA A 110 11.73 21.47 2.18
CA ALA A 110 11.61 22.86 1.76
C ALA A 110 12.58 23.20 0.61
N ALA A 111 13.82 22.71 0.65
CA ALA A 111 14.81 22.91 -0.42
C ALA A 111 14.38 22.24 -1.73
N ALA A 112 13.72 21.08 -1.65
CA ALA A 112 13.08 20.43 -2.79
C ALA A 112 11.84 21.19 -3.30
N ARG A 113 11.42 22.27 -2.61
CA ARG A 113 10.19 23.03 -2.88
C ARG A 113 8.99 22.09 -2.99
N ALA A 114 8.88 21.14 -2.07
CA ALA A 114 7.76 20.21 -2.06
C ALA A 114 6.45 21.00 -1.86
N ASP A 115 5.37 20.54 -2.50
CA ASP A 115 4.00 21.02 -2.21
C ASP A 115 3.15 19.92 -1.56
N PHE A 116 3.67 18.69 -1.52
CA PHE A 116 3.03 17.52 -0.94
C PHE A 116 4.05 16.56 -0.35
N TYR A 117 3.71 15.95 0.79
CA TYR A 117 4.52 14.91 1.42
C TYR A 117 3.65 13.69 1.76
N LEU A 118 3.96 12.55 1.14
CA LEU A 118 3.35 11.26 1.44
C LEU A 118 4.22 10.50 2.44
N ALA A 119 3.72 10.34 3.66
CA ALA A 119 4.45 9.69 4.75
C ALA A 119 3.48 9.04 5.73
N GLY A 120 3.99 8.32 6.72
CA GLY A 120 3.21 7.85 7.87
C GLY A 120 3.91 8.17 9.19
N TRP A 121 3.19 8.01 10.30
CA TRP A 121 3.76 8.06 11.63
C TRP A 121 4.64 6.81 11.87
N ASN A 122 5.91 7.03 12.19
CA ASN A 122 7.01 6.06 12.11
C ASN A 122 7.30 5.51 10.70
N TYR A 123 6.80 6.19 9.66
CA TYR A 123 7.12 5.97 8.25
C TYR A 123 7.45 7.32 7.59
N GLY A 124 8.40 8.07 8.16
CA GLY A 124 8.80 9.39 7.64
C GLY A 124 8.40 10.58 8.50
N MET A 125 7.55 10.37 9.52
CA MET A 125 7.18 11.36 10.54
C MET A 125 7.22 10.72 11.92
N HIS A 126 7.44 11.52 12.96
CA HIS A 126 7.35 11.07 14.35
C HIS A 126 6.41 11.98 15.14
N VAL A 127 5.64 11.39 16.06
CA VAL A 127 4.77 12.16 16.95
C VAL A 127 5.63 13.11 17.79
N GLY A 128 5.37 14.41 17.70
CA GLY A 128 6.18 15.45 18.34
C GLY A 128 7.55 15.70 17.68
N GLY A 129 7.81 15.10 16.51
CA GLY A 129 9.04 15.29 15.75
C GLY A 129 9.09 16.60 14.96
N PRO A 130 10.23 16.91 14.32
CA PRO A 130 10.40 18.15 13.54
C PRO A 130 9.66 18.12 12.19
N VAL A 131 9.36 16.94 11.65
CA VAL A 131 8.62 16.75 10.39
C VAL A 131 7.25 16.16 10.71
N THR A 132 6.23 17.01 10.66
CA THR A 132 4.83 16.69 10.95
C THR A 132 3.93 17.54 10.03
N PRO A 133 2.64 17.19 9.88
CA PRO A 133 1.71 18.04 9.13
C PRO A 133 1.69 19.50 9.64
N ALA A 134 1.79 19.69 10.96
CA ALA A 134 1.77 21.02 11.58
C ALA A 134 3.03 21.84 11.29
N THR A 135 4.21 21.22 11.35
CA THR A 135 5.49 21.91 11.10
C THR A 135 5.72 22.16 9.61
N LEU A 136 5.14 21.34 8.73
CA LEU A 136 5.21 21.48 7.27
C LEU A 136 4.25 22.53 6.69
N ALA A 137 3.09 22.74 7.32
CA ALA A 137 2.05 23.64 6.81
C ALA A 137 2.52 25.09 6.55
N PRO A 138 3.33 25.74 7.42
CA PRO A 138 3.84 27.10 7.16
C PRO A 138 4.68 27.23 5.88
N PHE A 139 5.23 26.12 5.38
CA PHE A 139 6.03 26.07 4.16
C PHE A 139 5.19 25.71 2.92
N GLY A 140 3.87 25.59 3.07
CA GLY A 140 2.96 25.20 2.00
C GLY A 140 3.03 23.72 1.62
N ILE A 141 3.68 22.88 2.45
CA ILE A 141 3.79 21.44 2.22
C ILE A 141 2.61 20.76 2.91
N ARG A 142 1.69 20.20 2.11
CA ARG A 142 0.55 19.42 2.64
C ARG A 142 0.94 17.96 2.80
N ALA A 143 0.85 17.43 4.01
CA ALA A 143 1.07 16.01 4.26
C ALA A 143 -0.22 15.20 4.03
N TYR A 144 -0.07 13.98 3.51
CA TYR A 144 -1.06 12.91 3.60
C TYR A 144 -0.44 11.74 4.35
N GLU A 145 -1.14 11.29 5.39
CA GLU A 145 -0.70 10.29 6.35
C GLU A 145 -1.17 8.89 5.93
N LEU A 146 -0.26 7.92 5.89
CA LEU A 146 -0.58 6.51 5.68
C LEU A 146 -1.60 6.02 6.71
N THR A 147 -2.73 5.48 6.27
CA THR A 147 -3.88 5.25 7.18
C THR A 147 -3.55 4.31 8.34
N GLU A 148 -2.84 3.20 8.11
CA GLU A 148 -2.43 2.27 9.18
C GLU A 148 -1.64 2.98 10.29
N SER A 149 -0.78 3.91 9.90
CA SER A 149 0.07 4.67 10.83
C SER A 149 -0.71 5.68 11.69
N CYS A 150 -1.95 6.01 11.34
CA CYS A 150 -2.80 6.88 12.15
C CYS A 150 -3.05 6.32 13.55
N SER A 151 -2.86 5.01 13.77
CA SER A 151 -2.87 4.38 15.09
C SER A 151 -1.90 5.00 16.11
N HIS A 152 -0.90 5.76 15.65
CA HIS A 152 0.03 6.49 16.52
C HIS A 152 -0.52 7.80 17.09
N VAL A 153 -1.55 8.37 16.46
CA VAL A 153 -2.13 9.68 16.85
C VAL A 153 -3.61 9.60 17.20
N MET A 154 -4.29 8.53 16.81
CA MET A 154 -5.70 8.32 17.09
C MET A 154 -6.00 6.83 17.31
N LYS A 155 -7.14 6.54 17.94
CA LYS A 155 -7.63 5.15 18.04
C LYS A 155 -7.96 4.64 16.64
N GLN A 156 -7.53 3.42 16.36
CA GLN A 156 -7.80 2.71 15.10
C GLN A 156 -8.31 1.30 15.39
N ALA A 157 -9.08 0.77 14.45
CA ALA A 157 -9.40 -0.65 14.41
C ALA A 157 -8.15 -1.46 14.02
N ALA A 158 -8.25 -2.79 14.08
CA ALA A 158 -7.22 -3.66 13.51
C ALA A 158 -6.95 -3.30 12.05
N ALA A 159 -5.68 -3.39 11.63
CA ALA A 159 -5.31 -3.08 10.25
C ALA A 159 -6.11 -3.94 9.27
N SER A 160 -6.42 -3.36 8.12
CA SER A 160 -7.23 -4.01 7.08
C SER A 160 -6.78 -3.62 5.68
N PHE A 161 -7.16 -4.42 4.68
CA PHE A 161 -6.98 -4.03 3.28
C PHE A 161 -7.77 -2.77 2.90
N ASP A 162 -8.83 -2.45 3.63
CA ASP A 162 -9.57 -1.20 3.40
C ASP A 162 -8.74 0.04 3.73
N ASP A 163 -7.71 -0.06 4.59
CA ASP A 163 -6.77 1.03 4.85
C ASP A 163 -5.92 1.31 3.60
N VAL A 164 -5.36 0.26 2.99
CA VAL A 164 -4.60 0.37 1.72
C VAL A 164 -5.47 0.88 0.59
N PHE A 165 -6.72 0.40 0.49
CA PHE A 165 -7.65 0.87 -0.53
C PHE A 165 -8.05 2.33 -0.32
N ARG A 166 -8.20 2.77 0.94
CA ARG A 166 -8.46 4.16 1.28
C ARG A 166 -7.30 5.04 0.87
N ASP A 167 -6.07 4.64 1.16
CA ASP A 167 -4.86 5.37 0.77
C ASP A 167 -4.74 5.52 -0.75
N LEU A 168 -4.90 4.43 -1.51
CA LEU A 168 -4.86 4.48 -2.97
C LEU A 168 -5.97 5.36 -3.57
N ASN A 169 -7.19 5.28 -3.04
CA ASN A 169 -8.30 6.10 -3.52
C ASN A 169 -8.13 7.59 -3.15
N ASN A 170 -7.65 7.88 -1.95
CA ASN A 170 -7.37 9.26 -1.53
C ASN A 170 -6.24 9.87 -2.36
N LEU A 171 -5.16 9.13 -2.62
CA LEU A 171 -4.11 9.55 -3.55
C LEU A 171 -4.68 9.76 -4.97
N GLY A 172 -5.56 8.86 -5.42
CA GLY A 172 -6.31 9.02 -6.66
C GLY A 172 -7.02 10.37 -6.75
N ARG A 173 -7.79 10.72 -5.73
CA ARG A 173 -8.51 12.01 -5.63
C ARG A 173 -7.57 13.20 -5.55
N ILE A 174 -6.54 13.13 -4.70
CA ILE A 174 -5.55 14.21 -4.49
C ILE A 174 -4.89 14.58 -5.83
N PHE A 175 -4.51 13.59 -6.62
CA PHE A 175 -3.76 13.79 -7.88
C PHE A 175 -4.63 13.79 -9.14
N GLY A 176 -5.96 13.63 -9.01
CA GLY A 176 -6.89 13.60 -10.14
C GLY A 176 -6.73 12.37 -11.04
N VAL A 177 -6.38 11.22 -10.46
CA VAL A 177 -6.19 9.92 -11.13
C VAL A 177 -7.14 8.84 -10.58
N ASP A 178 -8.36 9.24 -10.21
CA ASP A 178 -9.40 8.37 -9.62
C ASP A 178 -9.63 7.07 -10.42
N ALA A 179 -9.70 7.16 -11.75
CA ALA A 179 -9.90 6.00 -12.61
C ALA A 179 -8.75 4.98 -12.48
N ARG A 180 -7.52 5.47 -12.35
CA ARG A 180 -6.34 4.62 -12.14
C ARG A 180 -6.36 4.00 -10.74
N ALA A 181 -6.68 4.78 -9.72
CA ALA A 181 -6.81 4.26 -8.35
C ALA A 181 -7.88 3.16 -8.26
N ALA A 182 -9.07 3.40 -8.84
CA ALA A 182 -10.15 2.42 -8.91
C ALA A 182 -9.73 1.12 -9.62
N GLN A 183 -8.98 1.23 -10.73
CA GLN A 183 -8.43 0.06 -11.43
C GLN A 183 -7.48 -0.76 -10.55
N VAL A 184 -6.54 -0.08 -9.86
CA VAL A 184 -5.59 -0.75 -8.96
C VAL A 184 -6.32 -1.45 -7.82
N VAL A 185 -7.24 -0.76 -7.14
CA VAL A 185 -8.04 -1.32 -6.04
C VAL A 185 -8.90 -2.49 -6.51
N ALA A 186 -9.56 -2.39 -7.67
CA ALA A 186 -10.38 -3.47 -8.22
C ALA A 186 -9.54 -4.73 -8.52
N SER A 187 -8.34 -4.56 -9.07
CA SER A 187 -7.39 -5.65 -9.30
C SER A 187 -6.97 -6.33 -7.99
N MET A 188 -6.63 -5.54 -6.97
CA MET A 188 -6.29 -6.06 -5.64
C MET A 188 -7.45 -6.86 -5.02
N ARG A 189 -8.68 -6.31 -5.04
CA ARG A 189 -9.87 -7.00 -4.53
C ARG A 189 -10.14 -8.31 -5.26
N THR A 190 -10.00 -8.33 -6.58
CA THR A 190 -10.19 -9.53 -7.41
C THR A 190 -9.21 -10.64 -7.04
N ARG A 191 -7.94 -10.29 -6.86
CA ARG A 191 -6.89 -11.23 -6.48
C ARG A 191 -7.07 -11.76 -5.05
N LEU A 192 -7.42 -10.91 -4.08
CA LEU A 192 -7.76 -11.35 -2.72
C LEU A 192 -8.94 -12.32 -2.70
N ALA A 193 -10.00 -12.03 -3.47
CA ALA A 193 -11.14 -12.92 -3.60
C ALA A 193 -10.75 -14.28 -4.23
N ALA A 194 -9.81 -14.28 -5.18
CA ALA A 194 -9.29 -15.51 -5.76
C ALA A 194 -8.51 -16.35 -4.74
N VAL A 195 -7.68 -15.73 -3.89
CA VAL A 195 -6.99 -16.43 -2.80
C VAL A 195 -8.00 -17.02 -1.83
N SER A 196 -8.97 -16.23 -1.37
CA SER A 196 -10.02 -16.69 -0.45
C SER A 196 -10.80 -17.89 -1.01
N ARG A 197 -11.21 -17.86 -2.29
CA ARG A 197 -11.86 -19.01 -2.94
C ARG A 197 -10.97 -20.24 -3.01
N THR A 198 -9.67 -20.05 -3.23
CA THR A 198 -8.71 -21.16 -3.37
C THR A 198 -8.48 -21.86 -2.04
N ILE A 199 -8.25 -21.10 -0.97
CA ILE A 199 -7.98 -21.68 0.36
C ILE A 199 -9.26 -22.13 1.08
N GLY A 200 -10.42 -21.59 0.72
CA GLY A 200 -11.69 -21.86 1.38
C GLY A 200 -11.73 -21.32 2.81
N HIS A 201 -12.13 -22.17 3.76
CA HIS A 201 -12.21 -21.86 5.18
C HIS A 201 -11.38 -22.85 6.02
N PRO A 202 -10.04 -22.77 5.94
CA PRO A 202 -9.18 -23.67 6.71
C PRO A 202 -9.23 -23.30 8.20
N GLU A 203 -8.89 -24.26 9.06
CA GLU A 203 -8.55 -23.98 10.46
C GLU A 203 -7.33 -23.03 10.49
N PRO A 204 -7.42 -21.83 11.09
CA PRO A 204 -6.36 -20.85 10.98
C PRO A 204 -5.06 -21.28 11.66
N LEU A 205 -3.98 -21.38 10.88
CA LEU A 205 -2.65 -21.60 11.44
C LEU A 205 -2.22 -20.43 12.32
N ARG A 206 -1.60 -20.74 13.47
CA ARG A 206 -0.99 -19.76 14.37
C ARG A 206 0.33 -19.29 13.78
N VAL A 207 0.45 -18.01 13.49
CA VAL A 207 1.63 -17.44 12.84
C VAL A 207 2.25 -16.34 13.70
N PHE A 208 3.56 -16.38 13.90
CA PHE A 208 4.31 -15.29 14.50
C PHE A 208 5.05 -14.50 13.42
N VAL A 209 4.92 -13.18 13.43
CA VAL A 209 5.66 -12.29 12.53
C VAL A 209 6.94 -11.85 13.24
N TYR A 210 8.09 -12.19 12.68
CA TYR A 210 9.40 -11.83 13.20
C TYR A 210 10.07 -10.82 12.28
N ASP A 211 10.15 -9.58 12.76
CA ASP A 211 10.82 -8.50 12.05
C ASP A 211 12.33 -8.51 12.34
N SER A 212 12.69 -8.41 13.62
CA SER A 212 14.08 -8.26 14.08
C SER A 212 14.19 -8.48 15.60
N GLY A 213 15.35 -8.23 16.19
CA GLY A 213 15.56 -8.21 17.65
C GLY A 213 15.98 -9.56 18.26
N THR A 214 17.04 -9.54 19.07
CA THR A 214 17.62 -10.74 19.68
C THR A 214 17.18 -10.95 21.13
N ASP A 215 17.34 -9.94 21.99
CA ASP A 215 16.87 -9.98 23.38
C ASP A 215 15.33 -10.00 23.45
N LYS A 216 14.71 -9.08 22.70
CA LYS A 216 13.26 -9.00 22.52
C LYS A 216 12.94 -8.94 21.04
N PRO A 217 12.11 -9.85 20.51
CA PRO A 217 11.73 -9.79 19.12
C PRO A 217 10.81 -8.60 18.85
N MET A 218 11.13 -7.85 17.80
CA MET A 218 10.22 -6.93 17.13
C MET A 218 9.22 -7.75 16.31
N THR A 219 7.93 -7.45 16.47
CA THR A 219 6.81 -8.16 15.87
C THR A 219 5.69 -7.21 15.48
N ALA A 220 4.73 -7.73 14.71
CA ALA A 220 3.51 -7.06 14.31
C ALA A 220 2.37 -7.38 15.28
N GLY A 221 1.73 -6.35 15.85
CA GLY A 221 0.50 -6.45 16.62
C GLY A 221 -0.76 -6.34 15.75
N GLY A 222 -1.92 -6.17 16.37
CA GLY A 222 -3.22 -6.10 15.69
C GLY A 222 -3.40 -4.90 14.76
N LEU A 223 -2.64 -3.82 14.97
CA LEU A 223 -2.74 -2.61 14.16
C LEU A 223 -1.74 -2.57 13.00
N ALA A 224 -0.90 -3.61 12.81
CA ALA A 224 0.06 -3.66 11.72
C ALA A 224 -0.46 -4.46 10.53
N MET A 225 -0.04 -4.05 9.32
CA MET A 225 -0.43 -4.68 8.06
C MET A 225 -0.24 -6.21 8.03
N PRO A 226 0.84 -6.82 8.57
CA PRO A 226 1.01 -8.27 8.57
C PRO A 226 -0.14 -9.04 9.21
N THR A 227 -0.85 -8.47 10.19
CA THR A 227 -2.05 -9.09 10.77
C THR A 227 -3.16 -9.25 9.72
N ALA A 228 -3.41 -8.21 8.91
CA ALA A 228 -4.37 -8.29 7.81
C ALA A 228 -3.91 -9.22 6.69
N LEU A 229 -2.60 -9.26 6.38
CA LEU A 229 -2.05 -10.20 5.40
C LEU A 229 -2.31 -11.64 5.81
N LEU A 230 -2.04 -11.97 7.08
CA LEU A 230 -2.25 -13.31 7.61
C LEU A 230 -3.72 -13.68 7.61
N ALA A 231 -4.61 -12.78 8.06
CA ALA A 231 -6.05 -13.02 8.03
C ALA A 231 -6.56 -13.30 6.60
N ALA A 232 -6.13 -12.51 5.62
CA ALA A 232 -6.50 -12.71 4.22
C ALA A 232 -5.90 -13.99 3.62
N ALA A 233 -4.76 -14.46 4.14
CA ALA A 233 -4.13 -15.73 3.79
C ALA A 233 -4.71 -16.93 4.57
N GLY A 234 -5.74 -16.74 5.40
CA GLY A 234 -6.40 -17.79 6.17
C GLY A 234 -5.65 -18.19 7.46
N ALA A 235 -4.75 -17.36 7.97
CA ALA A 235 -3.99 -17.59 9.20
C ALA A 235 -4.31 -16.56 10.29
N ARG A 236 -3.89 -16.86 11.52
CA ARG A 236 -4.05 -15.97 12.67
C ARG A 236 -2.69 -15.52 13.17
N ASN A 237 -2.46 -14.22 13.21
CA ASN A 237 -1.31 -13.66 13.92
C ASN A 237 -1.44 -13.96 15.42
N VAL A 238 -0.45 -14.63 16.00
CA VAL A 238 -0.45 -14.92 17.44
C VAL A 238 -0.38 -13.66 18.28
N MET A 239 0.05 -12.51 17.76
CA MET A 239 0.15 -11.22 18.50
C MET A 239 -0.99 -10.23 18.15
N ALA A 240 -2.07 -10.68 17.49
CA ALA A 240 -3.15 -9.82 17.01
C ALA A 240 -3.92 -9.07 18.12
N ASP A 241 -3.85 -9.52 19.36
CA ASP A 241 -4.47 -8.89 20.53
C ASP A 241 -3.70 -7.68 21.04
N LEU A 242 -2.45 -7.47 20.61
CA LEU A 242 -1.69 -6.29 20.99
C LEU A 242 -2.21 -5.07 20.21
N PRO A 243 -2.69 -4.00 20.88
CA PRO A 243 -3.22 -2.81 20.21
C PRO A 243 -2.09 -1.88 19.77
N ARG A 244 -1.14 -2.43 19.00
CA ARG A 244 0.06 -1.76 18.49
C ARG A 244 0.26 -2.18 17.04
N SER A 245 0.92 -1.31 16.27
CA SER A 245 1.42 -1.65 14.94
C SER A 245 2.66 -2.53 15.10
N TRP A 246 3.87 -1.97 15.06
CA TRP A 246 5.10 -2.68 15.38
C TRP A 246 5.46 -2.52 16.86
N THR A 247 5.86 -3.62 17.52
CA THR A 247 6.23 -3.60 18.93
C THR A 247 7.18 -4.73 19.31
N GLN A 248 7.87 -4.56 20.44
CA GLN A 248 8.68 -5.63 21.04
C GLN A 248 7.84 -6.45 22.01
N VAL A 249 8.03 -7.77 21.98
CA VAL A 249 7.44 -8.70 22.94
C VAL A 249 8.55 -9.49 23.63
N SER A 250 8.20 -10.31 24.63
CA SER A 250 9.14 -11.24 25.25
C SER A 250 9.13 -12.59 24.52
N TRP A 251 10.26 -13.31 24.52
CA TRP A 251 10.31 -14.66 23.95
C TRP A 251 9.39 -15.64 24.68
N GLU A 252 9.17 -15.47 25.97
CA GLU A 252 8.23 -16.28 26.77
C GLU A 252 6.80 -16.15 26.23
N SER A 253 6.38 -14.94 25.84
CA SER A 253 5.07 -14.72 25.20
C SER A 253 4.97 -15.46 23.86
N VAL A 254 6.06 -15.48 23.07
CA VAL A 254 6.11 -16.23 21.80
C VAL A 254 6.00 -17.73 22.06
N VAL A 255 6.74 -18.26 23.04
CA VAL A 255 6.70 -19.69 23.44
C VAL A 255 5.32 -20.08 23.93
N ALA A 256 4.70 -19.28 24.80
CA ALA A 256 3.37 -19.56 25.35
C ALA A 256 2.27 -19.60 24.27
N ARG A 257 2.42 -18.83 23.19
CA ARG A 257 1.48 -18.80 22.07
C ARG A 257 1.74 -19.88 21.02
N ASP A 258 2.87 -20.59 21.11
CA ASP A 258 3.27 -21.73 20.29
C ASP A 258 2.91 -21.58 18.79
N PRO A 259 3.52 -20.63 18.07
CA PRO A 259 3.25 -20.47 16.64
C PRO A 259 3.63 -21.72 15.85
N GLN A 260 2.80 -22.06 14.87
CA GLN A 260 3.03 -23.17 13.94
C GLN A 260 3.88 -22.76 12.73
N VAL A 261 3.94 -21.46 12.44
CA VAL A 261 4.75 -20.88 11.36
C VAL A 261 5.33 -19.55 11.84
N ILE A 262 6.54 -19.23 11.39
CA ILE A 262 7.15 -17.91 11.58
C ILE A 262 7.28 -17.21 10.21
N VAL A 263 6.68 -16.04 10.08
CA VAL A 263 6.89 -15.15 8.94
C VAL A 263 8.06 -14.23 9.28
N ILE A 264 9.10 -14.24 8.45
CA ILE A 264 10.29 -13.39 8.60
C ILE A 264 10.21 -12.24 7.60
N VAL A 265 10.36 -11.01 8.09
CA VAL A 265 10.47 -9.82 7.25
C VAL A 265 11.94 -9.66 6.83
N ASP A 266 12.24 -9.67 5.54
CA ASP A 266 13.60 -9.61 5.00
C ASP A 266 13.95 -8.22 4.47
N TYR A 267 14.90 -7.57 5.15
CA TYR A 267 15.43 -6.25 4.84
C TYR A 267 16.65 -5.95 5.72
N SER A 268 17.33 -4.83 5.44
CA SER A 268 18.52 -4.38 6.18
C SER A 268 19.73 -5.33 6.01
N ALA A 269 20.72 -5.23 6.91
CA ALA A 269 21.97 -6.00 6.85
C ALA A 269 21.83 -7.44 7.37
N VAL A 270 20.84 -7.71 8.23
CA VAL A 270 20.60 -9.04 8.78
C VAL A 270 19.61 -9.77 7.87
N THR A 271 20.11 -10.75 7.13
CA THR A 271 19.32 -11.53 6.16
C THR A 271 18.30 -12.42 6.83
N ALA A 272 17.25 -12.82 6.09
CA ALA A 272 16.30 -13.84 6.54
C ALA A 272 16.99 -15.15 6.98
N ALA A 273 18.04 -15.59 6.29
CA ALA A 273 18.79 -16.80 6.66
C ALA A 273 19.48 -16.66 8.03
N GLN A 274 20.08 -15.49 8.32
CA GLN A 274 20.65 -15.20 9.64
C GLN A 274 19.58 -15.12 10.72
N LYS A 275 18.41 -14.54 10.42
CA LYS A 275 17.24 -14.52 11.31
C LYS A 275 16.75 -15.95 11.63
N GLN A 276 16.63 -16.82 10.63
CA GLN A 276 16.29 -18.24 10.82
C GLN A 276 17.32 -18.96 11.69
N GLN A 277 18.61 -18.78 11.39
CA GLN A 277 19.69 -19.42 12.14
C GLN A 277 19.68 -18.99 13.61
N PHE A 278 19.46 -17.69 13.88
CA PHE A 278 19.32 -17.17 15.23
C PHE A 278 18.14 -17.82 15.97
N LEU A 279 16.97 -17.91 15.34
CA LEU A 279 15.79 -18.54 15.93
C LEU A 279 16.02 -20.03 16.24
N LEU A 280 16.64 -20.75 15.30
CA LEU A 280 16.98 -22.17 15.45
C LEU A 280 18.06 -22.43 16.50
N SER A 281 18.92 -21.44 16.81
CA SER A 281 19.97 -21.58 17.82
C SER A 281 19.50 -21.35 19.25
N GLN A 282 18.27 -20.86 19.48
CA GLN A 282 17.76 -20.57 20.83
C GLN A 282 17.19 -21.83 21.52
N PRO A 283 17.79 -22.33 22.61
CA PRO A 283 17.27 -23.50 23.32
C PRO A 283 15.86 -23.29 23.90
N SER A 284 15.56 -22.05 24.31
CA SER A 284 14.24 -21.66 24.84
C SER A 284 13.11 -21.77 23.81
N LEU A 285 13.44 -21.69 22.52
CA LEU A 285 12.47 -21.78 21.42
C LEU A 285 12.36 -23.20 20.84
N ALA A 286 13.22 -24.14 21.25
CA ALA A 286 13.35 -25.46 20.61
C ALA A 286 12.04 -26.28 20.60
N ARG A 287 11.13 -26.02 21.55
CA ARG A 287 9.82 -26.71 21.64
C ARG A 287 8.70 -26.03 20.85
N VAL A 288 8.91 -24.80 20.37
CA VAL A 288 7.91 -24.09 19.55
C VAL A 288 7.70 -24.85 18.25
N ALA A 289 6.43 -25.10 17.87
CA ALA A 289 6.09 -25.91 16.70
C ALA A 289 6.79 -25.41 15.41
N ALA A 290 6.77 -24.10 15.15
CA ALA A 290 7.44 -23.52 13.98
C ALA A 290 8.95 -23.79 13.94
N ILE A 291 9.62 -23.82 15.09
CA ILE A 291 11.07 -24.05 15.21
C ILE A 291 11.38 -25.54 15.01
N ARG A 292 10.65 -26.41 15.71
CA ARG A 292 10.78 -27.86 15.59
C ARG A 292 10.57 -28.32 14.14
N ASP A 293 9.54 -27.79 13.49
CA ASP A 293 9.14 -28.17 12.14
C ASP A 293 9.84 -27.33 11.05
N ARG A 294 10.70 -26.37 11.46
CA ARG A 294 11.42 -25.43 10.57
C ARG A 294 10.52 -24.72 9.57
N ARG A 295 9.33 -24.32 10.00
CA ARG A 295 8.31 -23.69 9.15
C ARG A 295 8.47 -22.18 9.14
N PHE A 296 9.31 -21.70 8.21
CA PHE A 296 9.54 -20.28 7.97
C PHE A 296 8.98 -19.85 6.61
N ILE A 297 8.34 -18.68 6.58
CA ILE A 297 7.96 -18.01 5.33
C ILE A 297 8.68 -16.66 5.32
N VAL A 298 9.29 -16.31 4.20
CA VAL A 298 10.01 -15.03 4.07
C VAL A 298 9.19 -14.10 3.19
N ILE A 299 9.00 -12.86 3.65
CA ILE A 299 8.42 -11.77 2.86
C ILE A 299 9.35 -10.56 2.93
N PRO A 300 9.47 -9.75 1.87
CA PRO A 300 10.23 -8.51 1.92
C PRO A 300 9.51 -7.43 2.74
N TYR A 301 10.23 -6.38 3.15
CA TYR A 301 9.69 -5.29 3.96
C TYR A 301 8.57 -4.49 3.27
N ASP A 302 8.69 -4.23 1.97
CA ASP A 302 7.64 -3.57 1.17
C ASP A 302 6.33 -4.37 1.17
N ALA A 303 6.41 -5.70 1.16
CA ALA A 303 5.26 -6.58 1.30
C ALA A 303 4.65 -6.60 2.71
N ALA A 304 5.45 -6.32 3.76
CA ALA A 304 5.04 -6.32 5.16
C ALA A 304 4.42 -5.00 5.63
N THR A 305 4.49 -3.94 4.82
CA THR A 305 3.97 -2.60 5.12
C THR A 305 2.78 -2.27 4.19
N PRO A 306 1.84 -1.38 4.58
CA PRO A 306 0.68 -1.08 3.75
C PRO A 306 1.09 -0.60 2.36
N GLY A 307 0.68 -1.28 1.29
CA GLY A 307 1.15 -0.96 -0.05
C GLY A 307 0.74 -1.94 -1.16
N PRO A 308 1.17 -1.68 -2.41
CA PRO A 308 0.79 -2.47 -3.58
C PRO A 308 1.22 -3.95 -3.51
N GLU A 309 2.31 -4.24 -2.82
CA GLU A 309 2.87 -5.60 -2.69
C GLU A 309 2.05 -6.51 -1.76
N ASN A 310 1.13 -5.97 -0.96
CA ASN A 310 0.38 -6.74 0.03
C ASN A 310 -0.43 -7.91 -0.55
N VAL A 311 -0.98 -7.76 -1.76
CA VAL A 311 -1.75 -8.86 -2.37
C VAL A 311 -0.84 -9.99 -2.85
N ALA A 312 0.35 -9.66 -3.37
CA ALA A 312 1.35 -10.67 -3.69
C ALA A 312 1.87 -11.37 -2.43
N ALA A 313 1.97 -10.62 -1.31
CA ALA A 313 2.27 -11.19 0.00
C ALA A 313 1.22 -12.20 0.43
N VAL A 314 -0.08 -11.88 0.32
CA VAL A 314 -1.19 -12.80 0.64
C VAL A 314 -1.13 -14.06 -0.22
N GLU A 315 -0.88 -13.93 -1.52
CA GLU A 315 -0.73 -15.08 -2.42
C GLU A 315 0.46 -15.97 -2.00
N THR A 316 1.59 -15.37 -1.62
CA THR A 316 2.79 -16.07 -1.14
C THR A 316 2.51 -16.80 0.17
N LEU A 317 1.92 -16.10 1.14
CA LEU A 317 1.54 -16.64 2.44
C LEU A 317 0.55 -17.81 2.27
N ALA A 318 -0.52 -17.62 1.51
CA ALA A 318 -1.54 -18.65 1.30
C ALA A 318 -0.96 -19.93 0.69
N ARG A 319 -0.10 -19.81 -0.33
CA ARG A 319 0.56 -20.98 -0.95
C ARG A 319 1.46 -21.73 0.02
N ALA A 320 2.20 -21.01 0.85
CA ALA A 320 3.11 -21.62 1.82
C ALA A 320 2.38 -22.21 3.04
N LEU A 321 1.27 -21.59 3.46
CA LEU A 321 0.44 -22.04 4.58
C LEU A 321 -0.43 -23.25 4.20
N TYR A 322 -1.00 -23.24 2.99
CA TYR A 322 -1.99 -24.21 2.51
C TYR A 322 -1.63 -24.80 1.13
N PRO A 323 -0.45 -25.45 0.95
CA PRO A 323 0.01 -25.91 -0.36
C PRO A 323 -0.95 -26.88 -1.06
N ALA A 324 -1.67 -27.72 -0.29
CA ALA A 324 -2.66 -28.66 -0.83
C ALA A 324 -3.81 -27.96 -1.58
N ALA A 325 -4.20 -26.75 -1.16
CA ALA A 325 -5.24 -25.96 -1.84
C ALA A 325 -4.81 -25.50 -3.24
N PHE A 326 -3.51 -25.47 -3.53
CA PHE A 326 -2.94 -25.01 -4.79
C PHE A 326 -2.40 -26.14 -5.68
N ALA A 327 -2.47 -27.40 -5.22
CA ALA A 327 -1.90 -28.55 -5.92
C ALA A 327 -2.75 -29.07 -7.11
N GLY A 328 -3.97 -28.54 -7.31
CA GLY A 328 -4.94 -29.08 -8.27
C GLY A 328 -5.48 -30.45 -7.82
N PRO A 329 -6.55 -30.98 -8.46
CA PRO A 329 -6.97 -32.35 -8.19
C PRO A 329 -5.86 -33.32 -8.60
N ALA A 330 -5.43 -34.18 -7.68
CA ALA A 330 -4.56 -35.30 -8.01
C ALA A 330 -5.20 -36.08 -9.17
N ARG A 331 -4.48 -36.20 -10.29
CA ARG A 331 -4.90 -37.03 -11.43
C ARG A 331 -4.78 -38.50 -11.09
#